data_AF-A0A916Y276-F1
#
_entry.id   AF-A0A916Y276-F1
#
_cell.length_a   1.000
_cell.length_b   1.000
_cell.length_c   1.000
_cell.angle_alpha   90.00
_cell.angle_beta   90.00
_cell.angle_gamma   90.00
#
_symmetry.space_group_name_H-M   'P 1'
#
loop_
_entity.id
_entity.type
_entity.pdbx_description
1 polymer ?
#
loop_
_entity_poly.entity_id
_entity_poly.type
_entity_poly.pdbx_seq_one_letter_code
_entity_poly.pdbx_strand_id
1 'polypeptide(L)'
;MSFLKNIFGKKEIPIKSYSDFWNWFQNNEKTFFNVVKSHKHIEKGFFDKLSPKLAELKEGYFYLTGMYDDNTVELVLTADGNTKNIVFIEELVEQAPKINGWKFTALKPALDIENVAINMAGYKFDSDNIFYYSNDHSDYPDEIDITIIHNEQTEENKQQIGNGIYIFLDNYLGELDFVNNIDNLKIIGKKEAEKELVPIAKLKDFLTWRQKEFIEKYDGVRYDTSEDEHSILEAELESGNKLIAVINTQLLNWDSKASHPWIAVITFKYDGSNNNGMPNESDYQTLNEIEERILQQLSDKDGYLYIGRQTANGERDIYFACKDFRKPAKVFFQTQQDNNKFEIEYDIYKDKYWQSFERFRPNY
;
A
#
# COMPACT_ATOMS: atom_id res chain seq x y z
N MET A 1 -9.81 13.67 -56.87
CA MET A 1 -10.14 12.82 -55.70
C MET A 1 -8.86 12.21 -55.16
N SER A 2 -8.35 12.70 -54.04
CA SER A 2 -7.33 12.00 -53.25
C SER A 2 -7.44 12.47 -51.80
N PHE A 3 -8.60 12.21 -51.23
CA PHE A 3 -8.84 12.16 -49.78
C PHE A 3 -8.97 10.67 -49.47
N LEU A 4 -8.35 10.19 -48.38
CA LEU A 4 -8.33 8.79 -47.87
C LEU A 4 -6.99 8.02 -47.98
N LYS A 5 -5.83 8.65 -47.73
CA LYS A 5 -4.58 7.89 -47.56
C LYS A 5 -3.75 8.18 -46.30
N ASN A 6 -4.38 8.65 -45.21
CA ASN A 6 -3.70 8.83 -43.91
C ASN A 6 -4.63 8.54 -42.71
N ILE A 7 -5.27 7.37 -42.68
CA ILE A 7 -6.02 6.88 -41.49
C ILE A 7 -5.55 5.47 -41.12
N PHE A 8 -4.24 5.30 -40.99
CA PHE A 8 -3.68 4.21 -40.19
C PHE A 8 -2.62 4.85 -39.30
N GLY A 9 -3.06 5.29 -38.11
CA GLY A 9 -2.14 5.65 -37.03
C GLY A 9 -1.17 4.48 -36.81
N LYS A 10 0.11 4.77 -36.62
CA LYS A 10 1.08 3.76 -36.17
C LYS A 10 0.44 3.07 -34.97
N LYS A 11 0.29 1.74 -35.01
CA LYS A 11 -0.08 0.98 -33.81
C LYS A 11 0.96 1.33 -32.75
N GLU A 12 0.52 1.97 -31.68
CA GLU A 12 1.41 2.27 -30.56
C GLU A 12 1.97 0.95 -30.03
N ILE A 13 3.26 0.95 -29.75
CA ILE A 13 3.95 -0.20 -29.19
C ILE A 13 3.44 -0.35 -27.74
N PRO A 14 2.97 -1.55 -27.33
CA PRO A 14 2.57 -1.77 -25.95
C PRO A 14 3.73 -1.54 -24.99
N ILE A 15 3.46 -0.88 -23.86
CA ILE A 15 4.42 -0.74 -22.78
C ILE A 15 4.48 -2.06 -21.99
N LYS A 16 5.66 -2.68 -21.93
CA LYS A 16 5.88 -3.96 -21.20
C LYS A 16 6.94 -3.87 -20.13
N SER A 17 7.63 -2.73 -20.04
CA SER A 17 8.72 -2.49 -19.11
C SER A 17 8.81 -0.99 -18.80
N TYR A 18 9.48 -0.65 -17.71
CA TYR A 18 9.74 0.75 -17.37
C TYR A 18 10.57 1.45 -18.46
N SER A 19 11.49 0.74 -19.11
CA SER A 19 12.22 1.30 -20.25
C SER A 19 11.30 1.65 -21.43
N ASP A 20 10.33 0.79 -21.75
CA ASP A 20 9.35 1.10 -22.81
C ASP A 20 8.56 2.36 -22.45
N PHE A 21 8.11 2.48 -21.20
CA PHE A 21 7.36 3.63 -20.72
C PHE A 21 8.18 4.92 -20.84
N TRP A 22 9.42 4.92 -20.36
CA TRP A 22 10.27 6.10 -20.40
C TRP A 22 10.68 6.48 -21.82
N ASN A 23 10.93 5.51 -22.70
CA ASN A 23 11.16 5.77 -24.12
C ASN A 23 9.93 6.43 -24.77
N TRP A 24 8.73 5.94 -24.46
CA TRP A 24 7.49 6.58 -24.90
C TRP A 24 7.35 8.00 -24.32
N PHE A 25 7.61 8.19 -23.04
CA PHE A 25 7.51 9.50 -22.38
C PHE A 25 8.47 10.52 -23.02
N GLN A 26 9.74 10.15 -23.25
CA GLN A 26 10.73 11.01 -23.91
C GLN A 26 10.31 11.45 -25.31
N ASN A 27 9.61 10.59 -26.05
CA ASN A 27 9.09 10.95 -27.38
C ASN A 27 7.95 11.98 -27.33
N ASN A 28 7.28 12.12 -26.19
CA ASN A 28 6.13 13.01 -25.98
C ASN A 28 6.43 14.21 -25.07
N GLU A 29 7.59 14.24 -24.42
CA GLU A 29 7.94 15.18 -23.34
C GLU A 29 7.71 16.64 -23.72
N LYS A 30 8.08 17.06 -24.94
CA LYS A 30 7.92 18.47 -25.36
C LYS A 30 6.46 18.88 -25.45
N THR A 31 5.62 17.98 -25.95
CA THR A 31 4.17 18.22 -26.03
C THR A 31 3.59 18.33 -24.63
N PHE A 32 3.93 17.37 -23.77
CA PHE A 32 3.51 17.34 -22.39
C PHE A 32 3.96 18.59 -21.61
N PHE A 33 5.21 19.02 -21.78
CA PHE A 33 5.77 20.18 -21.11
C PHE A 33 4.98 21.44 -21.47
N ASN A 34 4.70 21.63 -22.76
CA ASN A 34 3.91 22.77 -23.23
C ASN A 34 2.46 22.74 -22.74
N VAL A 35 1.84 21.55 -22.69
CA VAL A 35 0.48 21.39 -22.15
C VAL A 35 0.44 21.81 -20.69
N VAL A 36 1.34 21.27 -19.85
CA VAL A 36 1.39 21.60 -18.42
C VAL A 36 1.71 23.07 -18.20
N LYS A 37 2.75 23.61 -18.85
CA LYS A 37 3.15 25.02 -18.74
C LYS A 37 2.06 26.01 -19.18
N SER A 38 1.23 25.62 -20.15
CA SER A 38 0.13 26.48 -20.62
C SER A 38 -1.11 26.44 -19.72
N HIS A 39 -1.22 25.45 -18.82
CA HIS A 39 -2.42 25.14 -18.03
C HIS A 39 -3.70 24.97 -18.87
N LYS A 40 -3.57 24.65 -20.17
CA LYS A 40 -4.70 24.50 -21.10
C LYS A 40 -4.84 23.06 -21.55
N HIS A 41 -6.08 22.56 -21.52
CA HIS A 41 -6.45 21.23 -22.02
C HIS A 41 -5.60 20.10 -21.41
N ILE A 42 -5.23 20.21 -20.12
CA ILE A 42 -4.36 19.23 -19.44
C ILE A 42 -4.94 17.81 -19.46
N GLU A 43 -6.25 17.69 -19.32
CA GLU A 43 -6.96 16.40 -19.39
C GLU A 43 -6.69 15.70 -20.72
N LYS A 44 -7.04 16.34 -21.85
CA LYS A 44 -6.87 15.75 -23.18
C LYS A 44 -5.42 15.66 -23.65
N GLY A 45 -4.60 16.63 -23.26
CA GLY A 45 -3.23 16.80 -23.73
C GLY A 45 -2.20 16.01 -22.92
N PHE A 46 -2.52 15.62 -21.69
CA PHE A 46 -1.61 14.93 -20.78
C PHE A 46 -2.29 13.73 -20.10
N PHE A 47 -3.39 13.90 -19.35
CA PHE A 47 -4.00 12.81 -18.56
C PHE A 47 -4.52 11.65 -19.43
N ASP A 48 -5.30 11.95 -20.47
CA ASP A 48 -5.83 10.97 -21.43
C ASP A 48 -4.73 10.20 -22.17
N LYS A 49 -3.49 10.72 -22.17
CA LYS A 49 -2.33 10.09 -22.81
C LYS A 49 -1.50 9.29 -21.82
N LEU A 50 -1.32 9.81 -20.61
CA LEU A 50 -0.48 9.22 -19.57
C LEU A 50 -1.16 8.02 -18.89
N SER A 51 -2.43 8.17 -18.47
CA SER A 51 -3.19 7.12 -17.77
C SER A 51 -3.12 5.75 -18.45
N PRO A 52 -3.46 5.59 -19.74
CA PRO A 52 -3.46 4.26 -20.36
C PRO A 52 -2.06 3.63 -20.42
N LYS A 53 -0.99 4.44 -20.46
CA LYS A 53 0.40 3.94 -20.50
C LYS A 53 0.93 3.50 -19.15
N LEU A 54 0.48 4.15 -18.08
CA LEU A 54 0.75 3.66 -16.72
C LEU A 54 -0.04 2.37 -16.45
N ALA A 55 -1.30 2.30 -16.87
CA ALA A 55 -2.14 1.10 -16.71
C ALA A 55 -1.59 -0.13 -17.46
N GLU A 56 -0.90 0.06 -18.59
CA GLU A 56 -0.18 -1.02 -19.29
C GLU A 56 0.97 -1.63 -18.44
N LEU A 57 1.56 -0.89 -17.51
CA LEU A 57 2.56 -1.42 -16.57
C LEU A 57 1.91 -2.13 -15.39
N LYS A 58 1.00 -1.42 -14.71
CA LYS A 58 0.30 -1.90 -13.52
C LYS A 58 -0.88 -0.98 -13.20
N GLU A 59 -2.00 -1.58 -12.85
CA GLU A 59 -3.17 -0.84 -12.35
C GLU A 59 -2.87 -0.14 -11.02
N GLY A 60 -3.57 0.98 -10.76
CA GLY A 60 -3.44 1.75 -9.51
C GLY A 60 -2.20 2.65 -9.44
N TYR A 61 -1.67 3.07 -10.59
CA TYR A 61 -0.71 4.16 -10.68
C TYR A 61 -1.48 5.47 -10.85
N PHE A 62 -1.36 6.36 -9.87
CA PHE A 62 -1.95 7.69 -9.90
C PHE A 62 -0.84 8.73 -10.08
N TYR A 63 -1.23 9.96 -10.40
CA TYR A 63 -0.26 10.99 -10.70
C TYR A 63 -0.80 12.41 -10.49
N LEU A 64 0.13 13.33 -10.24
CA LEU A 64 -0.07 14.77 -10.17
C LEU A 64 0.97 15.45 -11.08
N THR A 65 0.62 16.56 -11.70
CA THR A 65 1.59 17.34 -12.47
C THR A 65 1.34 18.84 -12.36
N GLY A 66 2.42 19.60 -12.45
CA GLY A 66 2.41 21.06 -12.40
C GLY A 66 3.79 21.62 -12.71
N MET A 67 3.87 22.95 -12.77
CA MET A 67 5.17 23.63 -12.81
C MET A 67 5.81 23.56 -11.42
N TYR A 68 7.01 23.01 -11.34
CA TYR A 68 7.86 23.06 -10.14
C TYR A 68 8.49 24.44 -9.98
N ASP A 69 8.92 25.02 -11.10
CA ASP A 69 9.42 26.38 -11.24
C ASP A 69 9.11 26.92 -12.66
N ASP A 70 9.58 28.11 -13.02
CA ASP A 70 9.30 28.75 -14.32
C ASP A 70 9.74 27.90 -15.55
N ASN A 71 10.67 26.97 -15.36
CA ASN A 71 11.35 26.20 -16.42
C ASN A 71 11.25 24.69 -16.26
N THR A 72 10.73 24.19 -15.13
CA THR A 72 10.69 22.76 -14.81
C THR A 72 9.25 22.31 -14.55
N VAL A 73 8.80 21.30 -15.29
CA VAL A 73 7.56 20.56 -14.99
C VAL A 73 7.88 19.42 -14.05
N GLU A 74 7.03 19.20 -13.05
CA GLU A 74 7.09 18.02 -12.19
C GLU A 74 5.94 17.06 -12.50
N LEU A 75 6.27 15.78 -12.57
CA LEU A 75 5.32 14.67 -12.56
C LEU A 75 5.58 13.85 -11.28
N VAL A 76 4.62 13.90 -10.37
CA VAL A 76 4.60 13.05 -9.17
C VAL A 76 3.77 11.81 -9.49
N LEU A 77 4.35 10.63 -9.34
CA LEU A 77 3.62 9.36 -9.40
C LEU A 77 3.32 8.89 -7.98
N THR A 78 2.10 8.47 -7.69
CA THR A 78 1.61 8.17 -6.33
C THR A 78 0.78 6.88 -6.31
N ALA A 79 0.89 6.12 -5.22
CA ALA A 79 0.12 4.90 -5.01
C ALA A 79 -1.26 5.20 -4.41
N ASP A 80 -1.52 6.46 -4.04
CA ASP A 80 -2.71 6.94 -3.37
C ASP A 80 -3.07 6.07 -2.16
N GLY A 81 -2.05 5.78 -1.34
CA GLY A 81 -2.16 4.96 -0.12
C GLY A 81 -2.12 3.44 -0.35
N ASN A 82 -2.10 2.96 -1.59
CA ASN A 82 -2.01 1.53 -1.89
C ASN A 82 -0.57 1.01 -1.74
N THR A 83 -0.26 0.45 -0.56
CA THR A 83 1.03 -0.14 -0.19
C THR A 83 1.60 -1.12 -1.22
N LYS A 84 0.72 -1.89 -1.89
CA LYS A 84 1.10 -2.87 -2.92
C LYS A 84 1.76 -2.23 -4.15
N ASN A 85 1.51 -0.94 -4.39
CA ASN A 85 1.96 -0.22 -5.58
C ASN A 85 3.19 0.65 -5.32
N ILE A 86 3.49 0.98 -4.06
CA ILE A 86 4.56 1.89 -3.67
C ILE A 86 5.90 1.50 -4.31
N VAL A 87 6.34 0.25 -4.14
CA VAL A 87 7.64 -0.21 -4.67
C VAL A 87 7.75 -0.06 -6.18
N PHE A 88 6.66 -0.32 -6.92
CA PHE A 88 6.68 -0.27 -8.36
C PHE A 88 6.70 1.18 -8.89
N ILE A 89 6.16 2.13 -8.11
CA ILE A 89 6.25 3.56 -8.38
C ILE A 89 7.65 4.09 -8.10
N GLU A 90 8.23 3.68 -6.96
CA GLU A 90 9.62 4.00 -6.61
C GLU A 90 10.57 3.51 -7.72
N GLU A 91 10.46 2.25 -8.14
CA GLU A 91 11.30 1.68 -9.21
C GLU A 91 11.06 2.34 -10.57
N LEU A 92 9.81 2.69 -10.91
CA LEU A 92 9.52 3.39 -12.16
C LEU A 92 10.26 4.74 -12.18
N VAL A 93 10.14 5.55 -11.13
CA VAL A 93 10.79 6.87 -11.06
C VAL A 93 12.31 6.75 -10.93
N GLU A 94 12.83 5.76 -10.20
CA GLU A 94 14.27 5.51 -10.10
C GLU A 94 14.90 5.24 -11.48
N GLN A 95 14.15 4.57 -12.37
CA GLN A 95 14.58 4.30 -13.74
C GLN A 95 14.31 5.45 -14.73
N ALA A 96 13.79 6.59 -14.25
CA ALA A 96 13.50 7.73 -15.12
C ALA A 96 14.77 8.30 -15.75
N PRO A 97 14.79 8.51 -17.08
CA PRO A 97 15.92 9.17 -17.74
C PRO A 97 15.96 10.64 -17.33
N LYS A 98 17.16 11.23 -17.35
CA LYS A 98 17.30 12.68 -17.20
C LYS A 98 16.73 13.38 -18.43
N ILE A 99 15.65 14.13 -18.27
CA ILE A 99 15.04 14.95 -19.32
C ILE A 99 15.09 16.41 -18.85
N ASN A 100 15.76 17.27 -19.64
CA ASN A 100 15.87 18.68 -19.30
C ASN A 100 14.48 19.31 -19.22
N GLY A 101 14.21 20.07 -18.15
CA GLY A 101 12.91 20.69 -17.89
C GLY A 101 11.89 19.76 -17.22
N TRP A 102 12.27 18.55 -16.84
CA TRP A 102 11.41 17.62 -16.11
C TRP A 102 12.00 17.19 -14.78
N LYS A 103 11.13 17.08 -13.78
CA LYS A 103 11.37 16.44 -12.49
C LYS A 103 10.38 15.29 -12.33
N PHE A 104 10.87 14.12 -11.96
CA PHE A 104 10.05 12.95 -11.65
C PHE A 104 10.19 12.65 -10.16
N THR A 105 9.06 12.50 -9.49
CA THR A 105 9.02 12.29 -8.03
C THR A 105 8.16 11.06 -7.75
N ALA A 106 8.71 10.12 -6.98
CA ALA A 106 7.97 8.97 -6.49
C ALA A 106 7.31 9.33 -5.17
N LEU A 107 6.01 9.05 -5.09
CA LEU A 107 5.14 9.30 -3.95
C LEU A 107 5.03 10.80 -3.63
N LYS A 108 3.94 11.20 -2.96
CA LYS A 108 3.79 12.60 -2.54
C LYS A 108 4.84 12.91 -1.46
N PRO A 109 5.77 13.88 -1.66
CA PRO A 109 6.73 14.25 -0.64
C PRO A 109 6.03 15.03 0.49
N ALA A 110 6.60 14.98 1.69
CA ALA A 110 6.14 15.78 2.81
C ALA A 110 6.32 17.28 2.54
N LEU A 111 5.32 18.08 2.86
CA LEU A 111 5.39 19.55 2.80
C LEU A 111 5.51 20.14 4.21
N ASP A 112 6.19 21.29 4.31
CA ASP A 112 6.21 22.05 5.56
C ASP A 112 4.81 22.52 5.93
N ILE A 113 4.50 22.58 7.22
CA ILE A 113 3.13 22.86 7.69
C ILE A 113 2.61 24.20 7.17
N GLU A 114 3.47 25.21 7.03
CA GLU A 114 3.12 26.53 6.50
C GLU A 114 2.73 26.50 5.02
N ASN A 115 3.13 25.45 4.29
CA ASN A 115 2.89 25.25 2.88
C ASN A 115 1.72 24.29 2.59
N VAL A 116 1.04 23.79 3.63
CA VAL A 116 -0.12 22.90 3.47
C VAL A 116 -1.41 23.60 3.86
N ALA A 117 -2.20 23.94 2.85
CA ALA A 117 -3.58 24.38 3.03
C ALA A 117 -4.45 23.85 1.89
N ILE A 118 -5.51 23.12 2.24
CA ILE A 118 -6.45 22.57 1.26
C ILE A 118 -7.80 23.26 1.44
N ASN A 119 -8.44 23.62 0.31
CA ASN A 119 -9.82 24.07 0.30
C ASN A 119 -10.64 23.07 -0.52
N MET A 120 -11.56 22.36 0.12
CA MET A 120 -12.35 21.31 -0.52
C MET A 120 -13.78 21.30 0.01
N ALA A 121 -14.74 21.23 -0.89
CA ALA A 121 -16.18 21.20 -0.56
C ALA A 121 -16.65 22.34 0.38
N GLY A 122 -15.99 23.51 0.31
CA GLY A 122 -16.28 24.67 1.15
C GLY A 122 -15.59 24.66 2.53
N TYR A 123 -14.82 23.63 2.86
CA TYR A 123 -14.02 23.53 4.08
C TYR A 123 -12.56 23.83 3.81
N LYS A 124 -11.89 24.41 4.79
CA LYS A 124 -10.45 24.65 4.81
C LYS A 124 -9.78 23.57 5.66
N PHE A 125 -8.58 23.13 5.32
CA PHE A 125 -7.79 22.18 6.09
C PHE A 125 -6.38 22.73 6.21
N ASP A 126 -6.01 23.19 7.40
CA ASP A 126 -4.72 23.79 7.70
C ASP A 126 -4.32 23.62 9.18
N SER A 127 -3.20 24.20 9.59
CA SER A 127 -2.69 24.13 10.96
C SER A 127 -3.56 24.81 12.01
N ASP A 128 -4.44 25.74 11.61
CA ASP A 128 -5.23 26.54 12.54
C ASP A 128 -6.51 25.81 12.96
N ASN A 129 -6.98 24.87 12.14
CA ASN A 129 -8.24 24.18 12.37
C ASN A 129 -8.13 22.66 12.59
N ILE A 130 -6.93 22.10 12.50
CA ILE A 130 -6.65 20.69 12.75
C ILE A 130 -5.80 20.51 14.00
N PHE A 131 -6.22 19.57 14.84
CA PHE A 131 -5.53 19.15 16.06
C PHE A 131 -5.47 17.63 16.13
N TYR A 132 -4.67 17.10 17.04
CA TYR A 132 -4.61 15.67 17.29
C TYR A 132 -4.36 15.36 18.77
N TYR A 133 -4.60 14.11 19.14
CA TYR A 133 -4.00 13.49 20.33
C TYR A 133 -3.67 12.02 20.03
N SER A 134 -2.71 11.46 20.76
CA SER A 134 -2.37 10.04 20.68
C SER A 134 -3.23 9.19 21.63
N ASN A 135 -3.46 7.95 21.22
CA ASN A 135 -4.12 6.92 22.02
C ASN A 135 -3.11 5.86 22.42
N ASP A 136 -2.83 5.80 23.71
CA ASP A 136 -1.90 4.83 24.27
C ASP A 136 -2.65 3.55 24.64
N HIS A 137 -2.14 2.41 24.20
CA HIS A 137 -2.65 1.09 24.52
C HIS A 137 -1.60 0.31 25.30
N SER A 138 -1.91 -0.13 26.52
CA SER A 138 -0.93 -0.82 27.38
C SER A 138 -0.43 -2.12 26.78
N ASP A 139 -1.31 -2.82 26.06
CA ASP A 139 -1.03 -4.12 25.47
C ASP A 139 -0.32 -3.98 24.12
N TYR A 140 -0.44 -2.82 23.49
CA TYR A 140 0.14 -2.50 22.18
C TYR A 140 0.95 -1.19 22.21
N PRO A 141 1.98 -1.08 23.07
CA PRO A 141 2.66 0.18 23.36
C PRO A 141 3.44 0.76 22.18
N ASP A 142 3.66 -0.01 21.11
CA ASP A 142 4.36 0.44 19.89
C ASP A 142 3.39 0.85 18.77
N GLU A 143 2.09 0.64 18.92
CA GLU A 143 1.09 1.15 17.98
C GLU A 143 0.98 2.67 18.08
N ILE A 144 0.82 3.30 16.92
CA ILE A 144 0.57 4.73 16.80
C ILE A 144 -0.89 4.89 16.38
N ASP A 145 -1.75 4.99 17.38
CA ASP A 145 -3.17 5.32 17.24
C ASP A 145 -3.37 6.81 17.49
N ILE A 146 -3.91 7.50 16.48
CA ILE A 146 -4.08 8.95 16.48
C ILE A 146 -5.54 9.29 16.25
N THR A 147 -6.04 10.20 17.09
CA THR A 147 -7.31 10.87 16.82
C THR A 147 -7.05 12.27 16.32
N ILE A 148 -7.58 12.58 15.14
CA ILE A 148 -7.55 13.90 14.50
C ILE A 148 -8.88 14.60 14.76
N ILE A 149 -8.78 15.88 15.09
CA ILE A 149 -9.91 16.75 15.35
C ILE A 149 -9.88 17.86 14.32
N HIS A 150 -10.98 18.01 13.60
CA HIS A 150 -11.24 19.19 12.78
C HIS A 150 -12.32 20.04 13.47
N ASN A 151 -12.08 21.34 13.61
CA ASN A 151 -12.98 22.25 14.35
C ASN A 151 -14.43 22.25 13.83
N GLU A 152 -14.61 22.04 12.53
CA GLU A 152 -15.92 22.08 11.84
C GLU A 152 -16.52 20.69 11.58
N GLN A 153 -15.93 19.61 12.11
CA GLN A 153 -16.51 18.28 11.92
C GLN A 153 -17.83 18.12 12.68
N THR A 154 -18.82 17.57 11.99
CA THR A 154 -20.11 17.12 12.49
C THR A 154 -20.47 15.77 11.86
N GLU A 155 -21.51 15.11 12.36
CA GLU A 155 -21.97 13.84 11.78
C GLU A 155 -22.45 13.99 10.33
N GLU A 156 -23.03 15.14 9.95
CA GLU A 156 -23.52 15.39 8.60
C GLU A 156 -22.41 15.58 7.56
N ASN A 157 -21.24 16.09 7.96
CA ASN A 157 -20.12 16.39 7.06
C ASN A 157 -18.92 15.45 7.23
N LYS A 158 -19.09 14.37 8.01
CA LYS A 158 -18.04 13.43 8.39
C LYS A 158 -17.26 12.88 7.20
N GLN A 159 -17.93 12.57 6.09
CA GLN A 159 -17.27 12.05 4.88
C GLN A 159 -16.39 13.11 4.21
N GLN A 160 -16.89 14.34 4.06
CA GLN A 160 -16.18 15.43 3.40
C GLN A 160 -14.96 15.87 4.23
N ILE A 161 -15.14 16.03 5.54
CA ILE A 161 -14.05 16.34 6.46
C ILE A 161 -13.05 15.20 6.52
N GLY A 162 -13.53 13.95 6.61
CA GLY A 162 -12.68 12.76 6.61
C GLY A 162 -11.75 12.73 5.40
N ASN A 163 -12.31 12.84 4.19
CA ASN A 163 -11.53 12.87 2.96
C ASN A 163 -10.53 14.04 2.93
N GLY A 164 -10.92 15.23 3.39
CA GLY A 164 -10.03 16.39 3.41
C GLY A 164 -8.87 16.25 4.39
N ILE A 165 -9.10 15.61 5.54
CA ILE A 165 -8.04 15.27 6.51
C ILE A 165 -7.07 14.25 5.91
N TYR A 166 -7.54 13.21 5.22
CA TYR A 166 -6.63 12.27 4.56
C TYR A 166 -5.76 12.97 3.51
N ILE A 167 -6.34 13.82 2.66
CA ILE A 167 -5.57 14.59 1.66
C ILE A 167 -4.60 15.55 2.38
N PHE A 168 -5.01 16.18 3.48
CA PHE A 168 -4.14 17.05 4.28
C PHE A 168 -2.95 16.29 4.84
N LEU A 169 -3.17 15.12 5.45
CA LEU A 169 -2.11 14.29 6.03
C LEU A 169 -1.18 13.74 4.95
N ASP A 170 -1.71 13.31 3.79
CA ASP A 170 -0.92 12.90 2.62
C ASP A 170 0.08 13.97 2.19
N ASN A 171 -0.35 15.23 2.12
CA ASN A 171 0.51 16.34 1.71
C ASN A 171 1.45 16.78 2.85
N TYR A 172 0.95 16.81 4.08
CA TYR A 172 1.73 17.24 5.22
C TYR A 172 2.81 16.23 5.57
N LEU A 173 2.45 14.98 5.85
CA LEU A 173 3.39 13.94 6.23
C LEU A 173 4.15 13.35 5.04
N GLY A 174 3.59 13.44 3.84
CA GLY A 174 4.04 12.64 2.71
C GLY A 174 3.45 11.23 2.76
N GLU A 175 3.29 10.64 1.59
CA GLU A 175 2.56 9.38 1.43
C GLU A 175 3.26 8.21 2.14
N LEU A 176 4.60 8.13 2.03
CA LEU A 176 5.36 7.02 2.60
C LEU A 176 5.39 7.07 4.14
N ASP A 177 5.64 8.23 4.72
CA ASP A 177 5.72 8.39 6.18
C ASP A 177 4.34 8.25 6.83
N PHE A 178 3.28 8.70 6.15
CA PHE A 178 1.93 8.51 6.65
C PHE A 178 1.59 7.01 6.76
N VAL A 179 1.81 6.27 5.67
CA VAL A 179 1.57 4.82 5.62
C VAL A 179 2.47 4.06 6.60
N ASN A 180 3.74 4.47 6.79
CA ASN A 180 4.68 3.77 7.67
C ASN A 180 4.52 4.07 9.16
N ASN A 181 4.08 5.28 9.54
CA ASN A 181 4.14 5.69 10.93
C ASN A 181 2.79 5.68 11.64
N ILE A 182 1.67 5.90 10.95
CA ILE A 182 0.35 5.85 11.60
C ILE A 182 -0.25 4.45 11.39
N ASP A 183 -0.73 3.83 12.47
CA ASP A 183 -1.35 2.50 12.42
C ASP A 183 -2.87 2.60 12.47
N ASN A 184 -3.40 3.47 13.35
CA ASN A 184 -4.82 3.73 13.47
C ASN A 184 -5.09 5.23 13.40
N LEU A 185 -6.12 5.61 12.64
CA LEU A 185 -6.54 7.01 12.50
C LEU A 185 -8.04 7.12 12.72
N LYS A 186 -8.44 7.92 13.71
CA LYS A 186 -9.84 8.29 13.95
C LYS A 186 -10.01 9.78 13.70
N ILE A 187 -11.12 10.17 13.08
CA ILE A 187 -11.45 11.58 12.85
C ILE A 187 -12.77 11.89 13.56
N ILE A 188 -12.75 12.90 14.43
CA ILE A 188 -13.89 13.28 15.28
C ILE A 188 -14.09 14.80 15.33
N GLY A 189 -15.24 15.22 15.84
CA GLY A 189 -15.53 16.61 16.13
C GLY A 189 -14.95 17.06 17.46
N LYS A 190 -14.74 18.38 17.60
CA LYS A 190 -14.16 18.98 18.81
C LYS A 190 -14.92 18.65 20.09
N LYS A 191 -16.23 18.44 20.02
CA LYS A 191 -17.08 18.10 21.17
C LYS A 191 -16.90 16.67 21.66
N GLU A 192 -16.37 15.78 20.82
CA GLU A 192 -16.13 14.37 21.13
C GLU A 192 -14.70 14.13 21.66
N ALA A 193 -13.87 15.17 21.72
CA ALA A 193 -12.50 15.03 22.18
C ALA A 193 -12.43 14.68 23.69
N GLU A 194 -11.72 13.60 24.00
CA GLU A 194 -11.58 13.08 25.37
C GLU A 194 -10.27 13.53 26.04
N LYS A 195 -9.32 14.07 25.26
CA LYS A 195 -7.97 14.45 25.69
C LYS A 195 -7.64 15.87 25.26
N GLU A 196 -6.54 16.40 25.82
CA GLU A 196 -6.00 17.70 25.44
C GLU A 196 -5.57 17.69 23.96
N LEU A 197 -5.93 18.76 23.25
CA LEU A 197 -5.69 18.88 21.82
C LEU A 197 -4.29 19.43 21.55
N VAL A 198 -3.49 18.70 20.78
CA VAL A 198 -2.18 19.11 20.30
C VAL A 198 -2.31 19.71 18.90
N PRO A 199 -1.70 20.86 18.60
CA PRO A 199 -1.71 21.41 17.24
C PRO A 199 -1.12 20.43 16.22
N ILE A 200 -1.75 20.28 15.06
CA ILE A 200 -1.31 19.33 14.03
C ILE A 200 0.13 19.55 13.56
N ALA A 201 0.62 20.78 13.64
CA ALA A 201 2.00 21.16 13.33
C ALA A 201 3.06 20.37 14.11
N LYS A 202 2.70 19.80 15.28
CA LYS A 202 3.60 18.99 16.11
C LYS A 202 3.57 17.49 15.78
N LEU A 203 2.72 17.06 14.84
CA LEU A 203 2.53 15.64 14.55
C LEU A 203 3.80 15.01 13.95
N LYS A 204 4.49 15.70 13.03
CA LYS A 204 5.75 15.20 12.46
C LYS A 204 6.81 14.93 13.52
N ASP A 205 6.97 15.84 14.47
CA ASP A 205 7.95 15.68 15.56
C ASP A 205 7.60 14.49 16.45
N PHE A 206 6.31 14.32 16.77
CA PHE A 206 5.83 13.17 17.53
C PHE A 206 6.09 11.85 16.79
N LEU A 207 5.75 11.76 15.49
CA LEU A 207 5.98 10.56 14.69
C LEU A 207 7.48 10.24 14.57
N THR A 208 8.32 11.26 14.36
CA THR A 208 9.78 11.11 14.29
C THR A 208 10.33 10.57 15.61
N TRP A 209 9.85 11.09 16.75
CA TRP A 209 10.25 10.58 18.07
C TRP A 209 9.85 9.11 18.26
N ARG A 210 8.60 8.77 17.97
CA ARG A 210 8.10 7.39 18.08
C ARG A 210 8.85 6.41 17.16
N GLN A 211 9.15 6.85 15.95
CA GLN A 211 9.94 6.05 14.99
C GLN A 211 11.35 5.79 15.51
N LYS A 212 12.00 6.77 16.15
CA LYS A 212 13.33 6.57 16.78
C LYS A 212 13.26 5.56 17.91
N GLU A 213 12.30 5.68 18.82
CA GLU A 213 12.11 4.69 19.90
C GLU A 213 11.90 3.28 19.35
N PHE A 214 11.09 3.16 18.29
CA PHE A 214 10.82 1.88 17.64
C PHE A 214 12.09 1.29 17.01
N ILE A 215 12.88 2.09 16.29
CA ILE A 215 14.15 1.65 15.69
C ILE A 215 15.13 1.23 16.79
N GLU A 216 15.31 2.02 17.85
CA GLU A 216 16.21 1.68 18.96
C GLU A 216 15.83 0.35 19.64
N LYS A 217 14.53 0.03 19.72
CA LYS A 217 14.01 -1.18 20.34
C LYS A 217 14.12 -2.42 19.44
N TYR A 218 13.92 -2.27 18.13
CA TYR A 218 13.72 -3.39 17.21
C TYR A 218 14.77 -3.51 16.10
N ASP A 219 15.70 -2.57 15.96
CA ASP A 219 16.79 -2.70 14.99
C ASP A 219 17.61 -3.96 15.27
N GLY A 220 17.92 -4.69 14.21
CA GLY A 220 18.62 -5.96 14.30
C GLY A 220 17.83 -7.14 14.88
N VAL A 221 16.59 -6.97 15.36
CA VAL A 221 15.75 -8.08 15.85
C VAL A 221 15.49 -9.08 14.73
N ARG A 222 15.76 -10.36 14.97
CA ARG A 222 15.57 -11.44 14.01
C ARG A 222 14.91 -12.62 14.70
N TYR A 223 14.17 -13.38 13.91
CA TYR A 223 13.62 -14.66 14.31
C TYR A 223 14.10 -15.72 13.31
N ASP A 224 14.47 -16.89 13.79
CA ASP A 224 14.90 -18.04 12.97
C ASP A 224 13.80 -19.08 13.02
N THR A 225 13.18 -19.38 11.87
CA THR A 225 12.03 -20.29 11.80
C THR A 225 12.43 -21.74 11.48
N SER A 226 13.73 -22.07 11.42
CA SER A 226 14.21 -23.37 10.91
C SER A 226 13.78 -24.57 11.75
N GLU A 227 13.61 -24.39 13.06
CA GLU A 227 13.21 -25.44 14.01
C GLU A 227 11.77 -25.26 14.51
N ASP A 228 11.00 -24.34 13.90
CA ASP A 228 9.64 -24.05 14.36
C ASP A 228 8.65 -25.16 14.01
N GLU A 229 7.83 -25.54 14.99
CA GLU A 229 6.75 -26.48 14.80
C GLU A 229 5.48 -25.80 14.27
N HIS A 230 4.83 -26.43 13.30
CA HIS A 230 3.54 -25.98 12.76
C HIS A 230 2.40 -26.84 13.32
N SER A 231 1.35 -26.18 13.79
CA SER A 231 0.12 -26.82 14.24
C SER A 231 -0.88 -26.92 13.09
N ILE A 232 -1.58 -28.07 13.01
CA ILE A 232 -2.70 -28.27 12.09
C ILE A 232 -3.99 -28.04 12.87
N LEU A 233 -4.82 -27.10 12.39
CA LEU A 233 -6.13 -26.79 12.94
C LEU A 233 -7.19 -27.18 11.91
N GLU A 234 -8.23 -27.85 12.37
CA GLU A 234 -9.36 -28.27 11.54
C GLU A 234 -10.66 -27.73 12.13
N ALA A 235 -11.54 -27.21 11.27
CA ALA A 235 -12.87 -26.76 11.64
C ALA A 235 -13.91 -27.08 10.56
N GLU A 236 -15.18 -27.12 10.96
CA GLU A 236 -16.33 -27.15 10.05
C GLU A 236 -17.00 -25.77 10.07
N LEU A 237 -17.21 -25.21 8.88
CA LEU A 237 -17.86 -23.90 8.71
C LEU A 237 -19.38 -24.06 8.77
N GLU A 238 -20.10 -22.95 8.96
CA GLU A 238 -21.59 -22.97 8.97
C GLU A 238 -22.20 -23.51 7.67
N SER A 239 -21.46 -23.42 6.56
CA SER A 239 -21.84 -24.01 5.27
C SER A 239 -21.73 -25.54 5.20
N GLY A 240 -21.12 -26.18 6.22
CA GLY A 240 -20.74 -27.59 6.24
C GLY A 240 -19.40 -27.88 5.54
N ASN A 241 -18.76 -26.86 4.95
CA ASN A 241 -17.43 -27.01 4.35
C ASN A 241 -16.34 -27.15 5.42
N LYS A 242 -15.22 -27.77 5.04
CA LYS A 242 -14.06 -27.90 5.92
C LYS A 242 -13.12 -26.71 5.80
N LEU A 243 -12.47 -26.38 6.92
CA LEU A 243 -11.33 -25.47 6.99
C LEU A 243 -10.14 -26.24 7.54
N ILE A 244 -9.00 -26.09 6.88
CA ILE A 244 -7.70 -26.59 7.37
C ILE A 244 -6.73 -25.41 7.43
N ALA A 245 -6.13 -25.16 8.58
CA ALA A 245 -5.06 -24.19 8.75
C ALA A 245 -3.78 -24.88 9.24
N VAL A 246 -2.65 -24.51 8.66
CA VAL A 246 -1.31 -24.95 9.08
C VAL A 246 -0.57 -23.70 9.52
N ILE A 247 -0.40 -23.54 10.82
CA ILE A 247 0.04 -22.28 11.43
C ILE A 247 1.26 -22.52 12.31
N ASN A 248 2.25 -21.63 12.19
CA ASN A 248 3.41 -21.57 13.08
C ASN A 248 3.00 -20.94 14.42
N THR A 249 2.47 -21.76 15.33
CA THR A 249 1.96 -21.30 16.63
C THR A 249 3.07 -20.90 17.59
N GLN A 250 4.29 -21.42 17.41
CA GLN A 250 5.46 -20.99 18.17
C GLN A 250 5.81 -19.54 17.83
N LEU A 251 5.87 -19.20 16.54
CA LEU A 251 6.08 -17.84 16.07
C LEU A 251 4.99 -16.88 16.56
N LEU A 252 3.71 -17.29 16.57
CA LEU A 252 2.63 -16.46 17.12
C LEU A 252 2.80 -16.14 18.61
N ASN A 253 3.61 -16.88 19.36
CA ASN A 253 3.93 -16.58 20.75
C ASN A 253 5.18 -15.71 20.93
N TRP A 254 5.84 -15.32 19.84
CA TRP A 254 7.01 -14.46 19.91
C TRP A 254 6.66 -13.06 20.44
N ASP A 255 7.46 -12.53 21.36
CA ASP A 255 7.16 -11.25 22.02
C ASP A 255 7.51 -10.03 21.16
N SER A 256 8.39 -10.18 20.15
CA SER A 256 8.84 -9.06 19.32
C SER A 256 8.06 -8.92 18.00
N LYS A 257 6.78 -9.28 17.98
CA LYS A 257 5.90 -9.19 16.78
C LYS A 257 5.95 -7.83 16.10
N ALA A 258 5.94 -6.77 16.91
CA ALA A 258 5.98 -5.38 16.45
C ALA A 258 7.15 -5.08 15.52
N SER A 259 8.26 -5.82 15.60
CA SER A 259 9.40 -5.69 14.69
C SER A 259 9.10 -6.05 13.23
N HIS A 260 8.00 -6.76 12.97
CA HIS A 260 7.53 -7.17 11.64
C HIS A 260 6.06 -6.74 11.46
N PRO A 261 5.80 -5.43 11.33
CA PRO A 261 4.46 -4.88 11.48
C PRO A 261 3.58 -5.06 10.24
N TRP A 262 4.14 -5.47 9.11
CA TRP A 262 3.44 -5.62 7.85
C TRP A 262 2.97 -7.06 7.67
N ILE A 263 1.68 -7.25 7.44
CA ILE A 263 1.14 -8.54 7.07
C ILE A 263 0.95 -8.56 5.56
N ALA A 264 1.57 -9.54 4.92
CA ALA A 264 1.41 -9.81 3.50
C ALA A 264 0.64 -11.13 3.35
N VAL A 265 -0.50 -11.08 2.66
CA VAL A 265 -1.33 -12.24 2.36
C VAL A 265 -1.47 -12.40 0.86
N ILE A 266 -1.33 -13.63 0.37
CA ILE A 266 -1.64 -14.01 -1.01
C ILE A 266 -2.70 -15.11 -0.99
N THR A 267 -3.75 -14.93 -1.79
CA THR A 267 -4.93 -15.77 -1.85
C THR A 267 -5.04 -16.38 -3.23
N PHE A 268 -5.19 -17.71 -3.28
CA PHE A 268 -5.39 -18.49 -4.49
C PHE A 268 -6.81 -19.04 -4.50
N LYS A 269 -7.59 -18.68 -5.51
CA LYS A 269 -8.94 -19.23 -5.70
C LYS A 269 -8.90 -20.42 -6.65
N TYR A 270 -9.60 -21.48 -6.29
CA TYR A 270 -9.69 -22.75 -7.01
C TYR A 270 -11.11 -23.33 -6.93
N ASP A 271 -11.43 -24.29 -7.78
CA ASP A 271 -12.73 -24.98 -7.72
C ASP A 271 -12.73 -26.05 -6.62
N GLY A 272 -13.31 -25.71 -5.47
CA GLY A 272 -13.51 -26.61 -4.33
C GLY A 272 -14.91 -27.25 -4.27
N SER A 273 -15.77 -27.04 -5.26
CA SER A 273 -17.20 -27.40 -5.21
C SER A 273 -17.46 -28.89 -4.99
N ASN A 274 -16.60 -29.75 -5.54
CA ASN A 274 -16.72 -31.20 -5.46
C ASN A 274 -15.88 -31.84 -4.34
N ASN A 275 -15.24 -31.03 -3.48
CA ASN A 275 -14.33 -31.53 -2.45
C ASN A 275 -14.46 -30.74 -1.13
N ASN A 276 -15.68 -30.41 -0.71
CA ASN A 276 -16.00 -29.71 0.55
C ASN A 276 -15.22 -28.40 0.74
N GLY A 277 -14.97 -27.66 -0.35
CA GLY A 277 -14.19 -26.43 -0.35
C GLY A 277 -12.67 -26.62 -0.43
N MET A 278 -12.17 -27.86 -0.46
CA MET A 278 -10.73 -28.18 -0.60
C MET A 278 -10.32 -28.32 -2.07
N PRO A 279 -9.05 -28.11 -2.43
CA PRO A 279 -8.60 -28.30 -3.80
C PRO A 279 -8.59 -29.80 -4.16
N ASN A 280 -8.71 -30.13 -5.45
CA ASN A 280 -8.41 -31.49 -5.90
C ASN A 280 -6.90 -31.78 -5.80
N GLU A 281 -6.48 -33.03 -5.99
CA GLU A 281 -5.09 -33.45 -5.82
C GLU A 281 -4.10 -32.68 -6.73
N SER A 282 -4.46 -32.45 -7.99
CA SER A 282 -3.63 -31.72 -8.96
C SER A 282 -3.45 -30.25 -8.55
N ASP A 283 -4.54 -29.60 -8.13
CA ASP A 283 -4.51 -28.22 -7.66
C ASP A 283 -3.74 -28.10 -6.35
N TYR A 284 -3.93 -29.04 -5.43
CA TYR A 284 -3.18 -29.10 -4.17
C TYR A 284 -1.66 -29.18 -4.40
N GLN A 285 -1.22 -30.06 -5.30
CA GLN A 285 0.20 -30.17 -5.66
C GLN A 285 0.73 -28.87 -6.28
N THR A 286 -0.02 -28.28 -7.20
CA THR A 286 0.38 -27.02 -7.85
C THR A 286 0.49 -25.88 -6.83
N LEU A 287 -0.46 -25.77 -5.89
CA LEU A 287 -0.46 -24.76 -4.84
C LEU A 287 0.75 -24.92 -3.91
N ASN A 288 1.12 -26.15 -3.56
CA ASN A 288 2.31 -26.41 -2.74
C ASN A 288 3.60 -25.98 -3.46
N GLU A 289 3.73 -26.27 -4.75
CA GLU A 289 4.91 -25.84 -5.53
C GLU A 289 5.02 -24.31 -5.62
N ILE A 290 3.89 -23.61 -5.75
CA ILE A 290 3.87 -22.14 -5.75
C ILE A 290 4.29 -21.62 -4.37
N GLU A 291 3.71 -22.16 -3.30
CA GLU A 291 4.03 -21.79 -1.92
C GLU A 291 5.53 -21.97 -1.63
N GLU A 292 6.13 -23.10 -2.00
CA GLU A 292 7.57 -23.34 -1.84
C GLU A 292 8.43 -22.29 -2.57
N ARG A 293 8.03 -21.88 -3.78
CA ARG A 293 8.73 -20.82 -4.54
C ARG A 293 8.60 -19.44 -3.88
N ILE A 294 7.47 -19.15 -3.23
CA ILE A 294 7.30 -17.91 -2.48
C ILE A 294 8.20 -17.92 -1.25
N LEU A 295 8.19 -19.01 -0.48
CA LEU A 295 9.02 -19.19 0.72
C LEU A 295 10.52 -19.04 0.43
N GLN A 296 10.99 -19.56 -0.71
CA GLN A 296 12.39 -19.40 -1.13
C GLN A 296 12.77 -17.94 -1.40
N GLN A 297 11.82 -17.12 -1.84
CA GLN A 297 12.04 -15.70 -2.12
C GLN A 297 11.84 -14.82 -0.88
N LEU A 298 10.94 -15.20 0.02
CA LEU A 298 10.61 -14.51 1.25
C LEU A 298 11.15 -15.29 2.46
N SER A 299 12.45 -15.13 2.72
CA SER A 299 13.13 -15.80 3.83
C SER A 299 13.09 -15.02 5.15
N ASP A 300 13.10 -15.75 6.26
CA ASP A 300 13.19 -15.22 7.63
C ASP A 300 14.45 -14.37 7.85
N LYS A 301 15.58 -14.77 7.26
CA LYS A 301 16.86 -14.04 7.27
C LYS A 301 16.76 -12.63 6.73
N ASP A 302 15.87 -12.42 5.76
CA ASP A 302 15.62 -11.12 5.15
C ASP A 302 14.47 -10.36 5.85
N GLY A 303 13.87 -10.92 6.90
CA GLY A 303 12.79 -10.30 7.67
C GLY A 303 11.37 -10.62 7.16
N TYR A 304 11.17 -11.80 6.56
CA TYR A 304 9.86 -12.29 6.11
C TYR A 304 9.54 -13.61 6.80
N LEU A 305 8.68 -13.57 7.80
CA LEU A 305 8.34 -14.70 8.64
C LEU A 305 7.07 -15.36 8.13
N TYR A 306 7.15 -16.62 7.74
CA TYR A 306 5.98 -17.39 7.32
C TYR A 306 5.12 -17.74 8.54
N ILE A 307 3.92 -17.16 8.61
CA ILE A 307 2.97 -17.39 9.70
C ILE A 307 2.23 -18.70 9.47
N GLY A 308 1.92 -19.02 8.22
CA GLY A 308 1.20 -20.22 7.86
C GLY A 308 0.27 -20.04 6.68
N ARG A 309 -0.61 -21.03 6.50
CA ARG A 309 -1.65 -21.03 5.47
C ARG A 309 -2.99 -21.46 6.02
N GLN A 310 -4.06 -21.00 5.36
CA GLN A 310 -5.43 -21.45 5.58
C GLN A 310 -6.01 -21.92 4.25
N THR A 311 -6.76 -23.02 4.25
CA THR A 311 -7.45 -23.54 3.07
C THR A 311 -8.90 -23.81 3.43
N ALA A 312 -9.83 -23.11 2.78
CA ALA A 312 -11.26 -23.21 3.02
C ALA A 312 -12.05 -22.57 1.86
N ASN A 313 -13.29 -23.02 1.64
CA ASN A 313 -14.24 -22.37 0.72
C ASN A 313 -13.73 -22.07 -0.71
N GLY A 314 -12.86 -22.92 -1.27
CA GLY A 314 -12.30 -22.68 -2.59
C GLY A 314 -11.13 -21.71 -2.62
N GLU A 315 -10.59 -21.34 -1.46
CA GLU A 315 -9.47 -20.41 -1.32
C GLU A 315 -8.33 -21.01 -0.49
N ARG A 316 -7.11 -20.69 -0.88
CA ARG A 316 -5.92 -20.88 -0.05
C ARG A 316 -5.25 -19.54 0.19
N ASP A 317 -5.16 -19.16 1.46
CA ASP A 317 -4.42 -17.99 1.91
C ASP A 317 -3.06 -18.42 2.44
N ILE A 318 -2.02 -17.65 2.11
CA ILE A 318 -0.68 -17.77 2.66
C ILE A 318 -0.31 -16.45 3.32
N TYR A 319 0.14 -16.51 4.57
CA TYR A 319 0.39 -15.34 5.41
C TYR A 319 1.86 -15.19 5.79
N PHE A 320 2.36 -13.96 5.68
CA PHE A 320 3.69 -13.56 6.14
C PHE A 320 3.60 -12.34 7.05
N ALA A 321 4.42 -12.33 8.10
CA ALA A 321 4.74 -11.13 8.85
C ALA A 321 6.10 -10.58 8.39
N CYS A 322 6.14 -9.31 8.03
CA CYS A 322 7.21 -8.71 7.24
C CYS A 322 7.74 -7.45 7.93
N LYS A 323 9.06 -7.24 7.88
CA LYS A 323 9.67 -5.95 8.27
C LYS A 323 9.35 -4.82 7.29
N ASP A 324 9.25 -5.17 6.02
CA ASP A 324 9.04 -4.24 4.91
C ASP A 324 8.06 -4.86 3.91
N PHE A 325 7.25 -4.04 3.25
CA PHE A 325 6.20 -4.49 2.33
C PHE A 325 6.66 -4.60 0.86
N ARG A 326 7.81 -4.02 0.49
CA ARG A 326 8.22 -3.86 -0.91
C ARG A 326 8.54 -5.20 -1.57
N LYS A 327 9.36 -6.03 -0.92
CA LYS A 327 9.73 -7.34 -1.47
C LYS A 327 8.52 -8.29 -1.56
N PRO A 328 7.65 -8.43 -0.54
CA PRO A 328 6.41 -9.19 -0.66
C PRO A 328 5.52 -8.71 -1.81
N ALA A 329 5.34 -7.39 -1.98
CA ALA A 329 4.56 -6.83 -3.09
C ALA A 329 5.10 -7.28 -4.46
N LYS A 330 6.42 -7.28 -4.64
CA LYS A 330 7.08 -7.75 -5.87
C LYS A 330 6.91 -9.25 -6.08
N VAL A 331 7.16 -10.06 -5.06
CA VAL A 331 7.05 -11.53 -5.15
C VAL A 331 5.62 -11.95 -5.45
N PHE A 332 4.63 -11.34 -4.78
CA PHE A 332 3.22 -11.67 -4.99
C PHE A 332 2.72 -11.20 -6.35
N PHE A 333 3.09 -10.00 -6.79
CA PHE A 333 2.76 -9.55 -8.14
C PHE A 333 3.37 -10.46 -9.22
N GLN A 334 4.64 -10.82 -9.09
CA GLN A 334 5.29 -11.74 -10.03
C GLN A 334 4.58 -13.11 -10.03
N THR A 335 4.23 -13.63 -8.86
CA THR A 335 3.47 -14.88 -8.73
C THR A 335 2.11 -14.81 -9.43
N GLN A 336 1.42 -13.67 -9.31
CA GLN A 336 0.16 -13.39 -9.99
C GLN A 336 0.34 -13.34 -11.52
N GLN A 337 1.44 -12.78 -12.03
CA GLN A 337 1.69 -12.71 -13.47
C GLN A 337 2.12 -14.05 -14.09
N ASP A 338 2.88 -14.86 -13.34
CA ASP A 338 3.42 -16.14 -13.82
C ASP A 338 2.40 -17.29 -13.77
N ASN A 339 1.27 -17.09 -13.09
CA ASN A 339 0.26 -18.12 -12.92
C ASN A 339 -1.07 -17.73 -13.58
N ASN A 340 -1.52 -18.56 -14.51
CA ASN A 340 -2.81 -18.39 -15.19
C ASN A 340 -3.82 -19.49 -14.80
N LYS A 341 -3.46 -20.39 -13.89
CA LYS A 341 -4.29 -21.52 -13.46
C LYS A 341 -5.27 -21.11 -12.36
N PHE A 342 -4.81 -20.26 -11.45
CA PHE A 342 -5.60 -19.76 -10.33
C PHE A 342 -5.90 -18.28 -10.51
N GLU A 343 -7.05 -17.84 -10.03
CA GLU A 343 -7.26 -16.44 -9.75
C GLU A 343 -6.49 -16.10 -8.47
N ILE A 344 -5.59 -15.12 -8.56
CA ILE A 344 -4.67 -14.76 -7.48
C ILE A 344 -4.94 -13.32 -7.08
N GLU A 345 -5.17 -13.13 -5.80
CA GLU A 345 -5.29 -11.83 -5.15
C GLU A 345 -4.24 -11.73 -4.05
N TYR A 346 -3.83 -10.52 -3.68
CA TYR A 346 -2.96 -10.33 -2.54
C TYR A 346 -3.24 -9.00 -1.87
N ASP A 347 -2.95 -8.95 -0.58
CA ASP A 347 -3.05 -7.75 0.23
C ASP A 347 -1.85 -7.55 1.15
N ILE A 348 -1.56 -6.28 1.44
CA ILE A 348 -0.49 -5.91 2.35
C ILE A 348 -0.98 -4.77 3.25
N TYR A 349 -1.11 -5.06 4.53
CA TYR A 349 -1.64 -4.13 5.52
C TYR A 349 -0.78 -4.16 6.78
N LYS A 350 -0.97 -3.16 7.64
CA LYS A 350 -0.34 -3.14 8.96
C LYS A 350 -1.19 -3.86 9.97
N ASP A 351 -0.54 -4.70 10.75
CA ASP A 351 -1.07 -5.30 11.96
C ASP A 351 0.13 -5.56 12.87
N LYS A 352 0.54 -4.52 13.60
CA LYS A 352 1.83 -4.48 14.28
C LYS A 352 2.00 -5.62 15.30
N TYR A 353 0.91 -6.01 15.93
CA TYR A 353 0.90 -7.07 16.95
C TYR A 353 0.28 -8.38 16.45
N TRP A 354 0.03 -8.51 15.15
CA TRP A 354 -0.51 -9.72 14.51
C TRP A 354 -1.86 -10.14 15.08
N GLN A 355 -2.69 -9.17 15.48
CA GLN A 355 -4.00 -9.37 16.10
C GLN A 355 -4.95 -10.17 15.21
N SER A 356 -4.79 -10.07 13.88
CA SER A 356 -5.55 -10.84 12.88
C SER A 356 -5.40 -12.35 13.06
N PHE A 357 -4.32 -12.81 13.68
CA PHE A 357 -4.01 -14.23 13.86
C PHE A 357 -4.42 -14.77 15.24
N GLU A 358 -4.99 -13.96 16.13
CA GLU A 358 -5.47 -14.42 17.44
C GLU A 358 -6.54 -15.52 17.31
N ARG A 359 -7.30 -15.52 16.20
CA ARG A 359 -8.26 -16.59 15.86
C ARG A 359 -7.65 -17.99 15.74
N PHE A 360 -6.33 -18.10 15.55
CA PHE A 360 -5.60 -19.37 15.48
C PHE A 360 -5.01 -19.81 16.82
N ARG A 361 -5.18 -19.01 17.88
CA ARG A 361 -4.67 -19.34 19.21
C ARG A 361 -5.72 -20.17 19.96
N PRO A 362 -5.36 -21.35 20.47
CA PRO A 362 -6.32 -22.28 21.08
C PRO A 362 -6.89 -21.84 22.45
N ASN A 363 -6.61 -20.63 22.94
CA ASN A 363 -6.91 -20.19 24.32
C ASN A 363 -7.60 -18.80 24.41
N TYR A 364 -8.42 -18.42 23.43
CA TYR A 364 -9.36 -17.31 23.58
C TYR A 364 -10.82 -17.80 23.48
#